data_AF-A0A7C6H3C8-F1
#
_entry.id   AF-A0A7C6H3C8-F1
#
_cell.length_a   1.000
_cell.length_b   1.000
_cell.length_c   1.000
_cell.angle_alpha   90.00
_cell.angle_beta   90.00
_cell.angle_gamma   90.00
#
_symmetry.space_group_name_H-M   'P 1'
#
loop_
_entity.id
_entity.type
_entity.pdbx_description
1 polymer ?
#
loop_
_entity_poly.entity_id
_entity_poly.type
_entity_poly.pdbx_seq_one_letter_code
_entity_poly.pdbx_strand_id
1 'polypeptide(L)'
;MSLSGSGRSVKDKTLKVFDATRLMVQLLEIGGLIVFFAGIGLDEILLMGVGAMLGWGATALAYHNFQKDMAKRTPDRRDAMSVPKLALYIAFTVASALTLMTLLSVVV
;
A
#
# COMPACT_ATOMS: atom_id res chain seq x y z
N MET A 1 -6.63 -50.14 -2.96
CA MET A 1 -7.43 -49.32 -2.01
C MET A 1 -6.70 -49.39 -0.67
N SER A 2 -6.31 -48.32 0.03
CA SER A 2 -6.74 -46.92 0.04
C SER A 2 -5.54 -45.95 0.09
N LEU A 3 -5.64 -44.92 -0.76
CA LEU A 3 -5.05 -43.62 -0.53
C LEU A 3 -6.04 -42.85 0.34
N SER A 4 -5.63 -42.38 1.52
CA SER A 4 -6.02 -41.06 2.00
C SER A 4 -5.15 -40.68 3.20
N GLY A 5 -4.04 -40.01 2.90
CA GLY A 5 -3.59 -38.95 3.79
C GLY A 5 -4.65 -37.85 3.72
N SER A 6 -5.38 -37.64 4.81
CA SER A 6 -6.29 -36.51 4.93
C SER A 6 -6.12 -35.85 6.29
N GLY A 7 -5.90 -34.54 6.25
CA GLY A 7 -6.33 -33.66 7.32
C GLY A 7 -5.33 -33.39 8.42
N ARG A 8 -4.08 -33.02 8.09
CA ARG A 8 -3.32 -32.13 8.99
C ARG A 8 -4.06 -30.79 8.98
N SER A 9 -5.02 -30.65 9.89
CA SER A 9 -5.78 -29.43 10.18
C SER A 9 -4.79 -28.32 10.54
N VAL A 10 -4.36 -27.57 9.52
CA VAL A 10 -3.64 -26.32 9.69
C VAL A 10 -4.70 -25.34 10.18
N LYS A 11 -4.75 -25.20 11.50
CA LYS A 11 -5.51 -24.18 12.23
C LYS A 11 -5.55 -22.89 11.43
N ASP A 12 -6.78 -22.54 11.05
CA ASP A 12 -7.27 -21.35 10.39
C ASP A 12 -6.95 -20.08 11.22
N LYS A 13 -5.66 -19.76 11.39
CA LYS A 13 -5.18 -18.43 11.82
C LYS A 13 -4.94 -17.58 10.58
N THR A 14 -5.97 -17.50 9.75
CA THR A 14 -5.87 -16.88 8.43
C THR A 14 -6.29 -15.41 8.57
N LEU A 15 -5.35 -14.52 8.23
CA LEU A 15 -5.56 -13.18 7.65
C LEU A 15 -5.91 -11.94 8.49
N LYS A 16 -6.30 -11.99 9.78
CA LYS A 16 -6.71 -10.72 10.45
C LYS A 16 -5.63 -9.64 10.60
N VAL A 17 -4.36 -10.02 10.79
CA VAL A 17 -3.25 -9.05 10.89
C VAL A 17 -2.84 -8.51 9.52
N PHE A 18 -3.03 -9.31 8.47
CA PHE A 18 -2.69 -8.94 7.09
C PHE A 18 -3.65 -7.88 6.54
N ASP A 19 -4.91 -7.90 6.96
CA ASP A 19 -5.91 -6.89 6.58
C ASP A 19 -5.66 -5.53 7.25
N ALA A 20 -5.30 -5.50 8.54
CA ALA A 20 -5.15 -4.24 9.26
C ALA A 20 -4.02 -3.35 8.69
N THR A 21 -2.88 -3.94 8.34
CA THR A 21 -1.75 -3.14 7.83
C THR A 21 -1.99 -2.67 6.39
N ARG A 22 -2.69 -3.46 5.59
CA ARG A 22 -3.14 -3.07 4.25
C ARG A 22 -4.19 -1.97 4.31
N LEU A 23 -5.13 -2.08 5.25
CA LEU A 23 -6.16 -1.06 5.49
C LEU A 23 -5.52 0.28 5.89
N MET A 24 -4.47 0.29 6.71
CA MET A 24 -3.75 1.53 7.01
C MET A 24 -3.09 2.17 5.78
N VAL A 25 -2.47 1.38 4.89
CA VAL A 25 -1.90 1.90 3.63
C VAL A 25 -3.01 2.53 2.78
N GLN A 26 -4.15 1.85 2.61
CA GLN A 26 -5.29 2.37 1.86
C GLN A 26 -5.90 3.62 2.49
N LEU A 27 -6.02 3.69 3.82
CA LEU A 27 -6.52 4.88 4.50
C LEU A 27 -5.60 6.08 4.29
N LEU A 28 -4.28 5.86 4.28
CA LEU A 28 -3.30 6.90 3.94
C LEU A 28 -3.40 7.33 2.47
N GLU A 29 -3.54 6.39 1.53
CA GLU A 29 -3.74 6.69 0.12
C GLU A 29 -5.02 7.52 -0.11
N ILE A 30 -6.15 7.06 0.44
CA ILE A 30 -7.44 7.75 0.32
C ILE A 30 -7.39 9.11 1.01
N GLY A 31 -6.84 9.18 2.22
CA GLY A 31 -6.66 10.44 2.94
C GLY A 31 -5.78 11.43 2.18
N GLY A 32 -4.66 10.96 1.62
CA GLY A 32 -3.79 11.76 0.77
C GLY A 32 -4.51 12.28 -0.48
N LEU A 33 -5.28 11.44 -1.16
CA LEU A 33 -6.09 11.84 -2.32
C LEU A 33 -7.13 12.89 -1.96
N ILE A 34 -7.88 12.70 -0.86
CA ILE A 34 -8.89 13.67 -0.41
C ILE A 34 -8.25 15.03 -0.12
N VAL A 35 -7.16 15.05 0.64
CA VAL A 35 -6.44 16.30 0.97
C VAL A 35 -5.89 16.95 -0.30
N PHE A 36 -5.36 16.16 -1.23
CA PHE A 36 -4.83 16.67 -2.49
C PHE A 36 -5.91 17.31 -3.37
N PHE A 37 -7.04 16.64 -3.56
CA PHE A 37 -8.15 17.17 -4.36
C PHE A 37 -8.81 18.38 -3.69
N ALA A 38 -8.86 18.42 -2.35
CA ALA A 38 -9.26 19.61 -1.63
C ALA A 38 -8.29 20.78 -1.91
N GLY A 39 -6.98 20.51 -1.94
CA GLY A 39 -5.97 21.48 -2.34
C GLY A 39 -6.17 22.02 -3.75
N ILE A 40 -6.44 21.15 -4.73
CA ILE A 40 -6.81 21.57 -6.09
C ILE A 40 -8.06 22.46 -6.08
N GLY A 41 -9.12 22.05 -5.37
CA GLY A 41 -10.38 22.79 -5.35
C GLY A 41 -10.28 24.17 -4.67
N LEU A 42 -9.30 24.36 -3.79
CA LEU A 42 -9.02 25.61 -3.09
C LEU A 42 -7.87 26.41 -3.72
N ASP A 43 -7.24 25.89 -4.77
CA ASP A 43 -6.04 26.45 -5.40
C ASP A 43 -4.87 26.66 -4.42
N GLU A 44 -4.72 25.73 -3.47
CA GLU A 44 -3.74 25.80 -2.37
C GLU A 44 -2.64 24.76 -2.52
N ILE A 45 -1.49 25.20 -3.03
CA ILE A 45 -0.31 24.36 -3.31
C ILE A 45 0.19 23.64 -2.05
N LEU A 46 0.12 24.29 -0.89
CA LEU A 46 0.54 23.69 0.37
C LEU A 46 -0.32 22.47 0.73
N LEU A 47 -1.64 22.55 0.51
CA LEU A 47 -2.55 21.43 0.73
C LEU A 47 -2.28 20.28 -0.25
N MET A 48 -2.00 20.60 -1.51
CA MET A 48 -1.57 19.60 -2.49
C MET A 48 -0.25 18.92 -2.06
N GLY A 49 0.71 19.69 -1.58
CA GLY A 49 1.98 19.17 -1.05
C GLY A 49 1.77 18.22 0.14
N VAL A 50 0.89 18.57 1.08
CA VAL A 50 0.52 17.70 2.20
C VAL A 50 -0.12 16.40 1.69
N GLY A 51 -1.01 16.47 0.70
CA GLY A 51 -1.60 15.29 0.06
C GLY A 51 -0.54 14.36 -0.56
N ALA A 52 0.44 14.94 -1.27
CA ALA A 52 1.57 14.18 -1.82
C ALA A 52 2.44 13.55 -0.73
N MET A 53 2.71 14.27 0.36
CA MET A 53 3.45 13.73 1.52
C MET A 53 2.74 12.52 2.15
N LEU A 54 1.41 12.56 2.26
CA LEU A 54 0.61 11.42 2.74
C LEU A 54 0.73 10.21 1.82
N GLY A 55 0.75 10.41 0.50
CA GLY A 55 1.00 9.34 -0.48
C GLY A 55 2.38 8.68 -0.30
N TRP A 56 3.43 9.48 -0.05
CA TRP A 56 4.75 8.94 0.28
C TRP A 56 4.77 8.21 1.62
N GLY A 57 4.01 8.68 2.61
CA GLY A 57 3.78 7.97 3.87
C GLY A 57 3.14 6.59 3.65
N ALA A 58 2.13 6.50 2.79
CA ALA A 58 1.51 5.24 2.40
C ALA A 58 2.53 4.29 1.74
N THR A 59 3.36 4.83 0.84
CA THR A 59 4.42 4.07 0.15
C THR A 59 5.45 3.53 1.13
N ALA A 60 5.92 4.34 2.07
CA ALA A 60 6.88 3.93 3.10
C ALA A 60 6.31 2.81 3.98
N LEU A 61 5.03 2.92 4.37
CA LEU A 61 4.35 1.88 5.14
C LEU A 61 4.18 0.59 4.33
N ALA A 62 3.79 0.69 3.06
CA ALA A 62 3.68 -0.47 2.16
C ALA A 62 5.03 -1.16 1.96
N TYR A 63 6.11 -0.39 1.84
CA TYR A 63 7.48 -0.91 1.72
C TYR A 63 7.93 -1.61 3.00
N HIS A 64 7.66 -1.02 4.17
CA HIS A 64 7.94 -1.66 5.45
C HIS A 64 7.22 -3.01 5.59
N ASN A 65 5.94 -3.06 5.18
CA ASN A 65 5.15 -4.30 5.19
C ASN A 65 5.73 -5.34 4.23
N PHE A 66 6.12 -4.92 3.03
CA PHE A 66 6.77 -5.78 2.04
C PHE A 66 8.07 -6.38 2.60
N GLN A 67 8.95 -5.57 3.19
CA GLN A 67 10.20 -6.08 3.80
C GLN A 67 9.92 -7.07 4.93
N LYS A 68 8.96 -6.77 5.81
CA LYS A 68 8.57 -7.64 6.92
C LYS A 68 8.02 -8.97 6.46
N ASP A 69 7.29 -9.00 5.33
CA ASP A 69 6.79 -10.24 4.73
C ASP A 69 7.89 -11.03 4.02
N MET A 70 8.80 -10.36 3.33
CA MET A 70 9.98 -10.97 2.70
C MET A 70 10.88 -11.66 3.74
N ALA A 71 11.11 -11.03 4.89
CA ALA A 71 11.94 -11.57 5.96
C ALA A 71 11.36 -12.84 6.62
N LYS A 72 10.04 -13.07 6.51
CA LYS A 72 9.35 -14.20 7.17
C LYS A 72 9.12 -15.40 6.27
N ARG A 73 9.34 -15.30 4.95
CA ARG A 73 8.99 -16.35 3.99
C ARG A 73 10.24 -16.93 3.34
N THR A 74 10.31 -18.26 3.28
CA THR A 74 11.32 -18.99 2.52
C THR A 74 11.19 -18.70 1.02
N PRO A 75 12.30 -18.72 0.24
CA PRO A 75 12.35 -18.27 -1.15
C PRO A 75 11.37 -18.97 -2.11
N ASP A 76 10.89 -20.17 -1.78
CA ASP A 76 10.03 -21.01 -2.62
C ASP A 76 8.58 -20.53 -2.75
N ARG A 77 8.13 -19.54 -1.97
CA ARG A 77 6.75 -19.00 -2.05
C ARG A 77 6.66 -17.66 -2.80
N ARG A 78 7.26 -17.58 -3.99
CA ARG A 78 7.20 -16.39 -4.87
C ARG A 78 5.77 -15.94 -5.18
N ASP A 79 4.85 -16.87 -5.39
CA ASP A 79 3.46 -16.55 -5.76
C ASP A 79 2.69 -15.83 -4.66
N ALA A 80 3.05 -16.11 -3.39
CA ALA A 80 2.42 -15.50 -2.24
C ALA A 80 2.94 -14.06 -1.97
N MET A 81 3.97 -13.59 -2.68
CA MET A 81 4.50 -12.21 -2.61
C MET A 81 3.82 -11.24 -3.59
N SER A 82 2.92 -11.71 -4.45
CA SER A 82 2.22 -10.89 -5.45
C SER A 82 1.42 -9.74 -4.84
N VAL A 83 0.73 -9.97 -3.72
CA VAL A 83 -0.17 -8.98 -3.09
C VAL A 83 0.59 -7.83 -2.39
N PRO A 84 1.59 -8.07 -1.51
CA PRO A 84 2.38 -6.97 -0.92
C PRO A 84 3.12 -6.15 -1.98
N LYS A 85 3.63 -6.81 -3.03
CA LYS A 85 4.30 -6.14 -4.14
C LYS A 85 3.35 -5.23 -4.94
N LEU A 86 2.13 -5.70 -5.18
CA LEU A 86 1.08 -4.91 -5.83
C LEU A 86 0.72 -3.67 -4.99
N ALA A 87 0.51 -3.84 -3.68
CA ALA A 87 0.17 -2.73 -2.78
C ALA A 87 1.28 -1.66 -2.77
N LEU A 88 2.55 -2.07 -2.72
CA LEU A 88 3.68 -1.16 -2.82
C LEU A 88 3.69 -0.41 -4.17
N TYR A 89 3.43 -1.11 -5.28
CA TYR A 89 3.42 -0.50 -6.60
C TYR A 89 2.30 0.54 -6.76
N ILE A 90 1.10 0.23 -6.26
CA ILE A 90 -0.04 1.16 -6.26
C ILE A 90 0.31 2.40 -5.43
N ALA A 91 0.76 2.23 -4.20
CA ALA A 91 1.11 3.34 -3.31
C ALA A 91 2.18 4.25 -3.92
N PHE A 92 3.24 3.66 -4.47
CA PHE A 92 4.30 4.40 -5.15
C PHE A 92 3.77 5.17 -6.37
N THR A 93 2.90 4.55 -7.17
CA THR A 93 2.31 5.18 -8.36
C THR A 93 1.46 6.38 -7.97
N VAL A 94 0.61 6.22 -6.94
CA VAL A 94 -0.21 7.31 -6.40
C VAL A 94 0.68 8.46 -5.90
N ALA A 95 1.67 8.17 -5.05
CA ALA A 95 2.57 9.18 -4.50
C ALA A 95 3.31 9.95 -5.61
N SER A 96 3.80 9.25 -6.62
CA SER A 96 4.50 9.84 -7.77
C SER A 96 3.58 10.72 -8.61
N ALA A 97 2.35 10.27 -8.86
CA ALA A 97 1.35 11.05 -9.59
C ALA A 97 0.98 12.34 -8.84
N LEU A 98 0.73 12.26 -7.53
CA LEU A 98 0.44 13.43 -6.70
C LEU A 98 1.62 14.42 -6.70
N THR A 99 2.85 13.92 -6.53
CA THR A 99 4.05 14.76 -6.57
C THR A 99 4.20 15.46 -7.92
N LEU A 100 4.04 14.73 -9.02
CA LEU A 100 4.11 15.29 -10.38
C LEU A 100 3.04 16.36 -10.58
N MET A 101 1.80 16.10 -10.16
CA MET A 101 0.72 17.07 -10.27
C MET A 101 0.99 18.33 -9.43
N THR A 102 1.51 18.21 -8.19
CA THR A 102 1.92 19.38 -7.41
C THR A 102 2.99 20.20 -8.12
N LEU A 103 4.01 19.55 -8.70
CA LEU A 103 5.06 20.25 -9.43
C LEU A 103 4.52 20.99 -10.64
N LEU A 104 3.60 20.37 -11.39
CA LEU A 104 2.97 21.01 -12.54
C LEU A 104 2.10 22.22 -12.12
N SER A 105 1.41 22.14 -10.98
CA SER A 105 0.63 23.26 -10.42
C SER A 105 1.47 24.44 -9.92
N VAL A 106 2.78 24.27 -9.72
CA VAL A 106 3.68 25.39 -9.39
C VAL A 106 4.12 26.14 -10.65
N VAL A 107 4.10 25.48 -11.80
CA VAL A 107 4.61 26.00 -13.08
C VAL A 107 3.51 26.68 -13.91
N VAL A 108 2.23 26.36 -13.64
CA VAL A 108 1.03 26.96 -14.25
C VAL A 108 0.57 28.13 -13.41
#